data_AF-A0A352GJR3-F1
#
_entry.id   AF-A0A352GJR3-F1
#
_cell.length_a   1.000
_cell.length_b   1.000
_cell.length_c   1.000
_cell.angle_alpha   90.00
_cell.angle_beta   90.00
_cell.angle_gamma   90.00
#
_symmetry.space_group_name_H-M   'P 1'
#
loop_
_entity.id
_entity.type
_entity.pdbx_description
1 polymer ?
#
loop_
_entity_poly.entity_id
_entity_poly.type
_entity_poly.pdbx_seq_one_letter_code
_entity_poly.pdbx_strand_id
1 'polypeptide(L)' 'AKSASQETPKDDIAIRPLWQVEQELINAAISQCDGNVSRAAALLELSPSTVYRRLREAEEKADGGGSDAAE' A
#
# COMPACT_ATOMS: atom_id res chain seq x y z
N ALA A 1 -13.33 -43.99 19.68
CA ALA A 1 -12.29 -42.95 19.45
C ALA A 1 -12.94 -41.81 18.70
N LYS A 2 -13.06 -40.63 19.33
CA LYS A 2 -13.71 -39.46 18.73
C LYS A 2 -12.61 -38.68 18.01
N SER A 3 -12.62 -38.68 16.67
CA SER A 3 -11.67 -37.93 15.85
C SER A 3 -11.76 -36.45 16.20
N ALA A 4 -10.62 -35.89 16.59
CA ALA A 4 -10.44 -34.47 16.79
C ALA A 4 -10.45 -33.78 15.41
N SER A 5 -11.56 -33.13 15.08
CA SER A 5 -11.62 -32.15 13.99
C SER A 5 -10.76 -30.96 14.42
N GLN A 6 -9.62 -30.77 13.76
CA GLN A 6 -8.83 -29.55 13.93
C GLN A 6 -9.49 -28.45 13.08
N GLU A 7 -10.18 -27.52 13.73
CA GLU A 7 -10.59 -26.25 13.11
C GLU A 7 -9.33 -25.40 12.89
N THR A 8 -8.93 -25.25 11.63
CA THR A 8 -7.94 -24.25 11.24
C THR A 8 -8.49 -22.86 11.53
N PRO A 9 -7.76 -21.97 12.24
CA PRO A 9 -8.20 -20.59 12.39
C PRO A 9 -8.31 -19.99 10.99
N LYS A 10 -9.51 -19.54 10.66
CA LYS A 10 -9.77 -18.80 9.45
C LYS A 10 -9.20 -17.42 9.70
N ASP A 11 -7.96 -17.19 9.27
CA ASP A 11 -7.34 -15.88 9.35
C ASP A 11 -8.16 -14.92 8.50
N ASP A 12 -9.08 -14.19 9.12
CA ASP A 12 -9.87 -13.16 8.47
C ASP A 12 -8.94 -11.98 8.15
N ILE A 13 -8.34 -12.03 6.95
CA ILE A 13 -7.54 -10.92 6.44
C ILE A 13 -8.49 -9.73 6.25
N ALA A 14 -8.27 -8.66 7.02
CA ALA A 14 -8.97 -7.41 6.82
C ALA A 14 -8.59 -6.83 5.44
N ILE A 15 -9.51 -6.95 4.48
CA ILE A 15 -9.32 -6.40 3.13
C ILE A 15 -9.41 -4.87 3.22
N ARG A 16 -8.34 -4.22 2.76
CA ARG A 16 -8.21 -2.75 2.71
C ARG A 16 -8.14 -2.29 1.25
N PRO A 17 -8.46 -1.03 0.95
CA PRO A 17 -8.19 -0.46 -0.37
C PRO A 17 -6.73 -0.66 -0.78
N LEU A 18 -6.52 -1.08 -2.03
CA LEU A 18 -5.19 -1.44 -2.54
C LEU A 18 -4.18 -0.30 -2.39
N TRP A 19 -4.61 0.96 -2.54
CA TRP A 19 -3.74 2.13 -2.41
C TRP A 19 -3.08 2.24 -1.03
N GLN A 20 -3.73 1.78 0.04
CA GLN A 20 -3.14 1.80 1.40
C GLN A 20 -2.01 0.78 1.51
N VAL A 21 -2.22 -0.41 0.95
CA VAL A 21 -1.22 -1.49 0.93
C VAL A 21 -0.05 -1.11 0.03
N GLU A 22 -0.33 -0.55 -1.15
CA GLU A 22 0.69 -0.06 -2.06
C GLU A 22 1.51 1.08 -1.46
N GLN A 23 0.87 2.05 -0.79
CA GLN A 23 1.56 3.18 -0.15
C GLN A 23 2.50 2.69 0.96
N GLU A 24 2.07 1.75 1.80
CA GLU A 24 2.92 1.16 2.84
C GLU A 24 4.13 0.43 2.25
N LEU A 25 3.92 -0.39 1.21
CA LEU A 25 5.01 -1.09 0.53
C LEU A 25 6.00 -0.13 -0.15
N ILE A 26 5.49 0.92 -0.80
CA ILE A 26 6.32 1.96 -1.42
C ILE A 26 7.19 2.66 -0.37
N ASN A 27 6.59 3.09 0.75
CA ASN A 27 7.32 3.77 1.82
C ASN A 27 8.37 2.86 2.48
N ALA A 28 8.03 1.58 2.69
CA ALA A 28 8.97 0.60 3.21
C ALA A 28 10.17 0.39 2.27
N ALA A 29 9.93 0.26 0.96
CA ALA A 29 10.98 0.09 -0.04
C ALA A 29 11.89 1.34 -0.14
N ILE A 30 11.30 2.54 -0.09
CA ILE A 30 12.07 3.81 -0.07
C ILE A 30 12.96 3.87 1.17
N SER A 31 12.43 3.51 2.34
CA SER A 31 13.18 3.48 3.60
C SER A 31 14.33 2.48 3.56
N GLN A 32 14.10 1.27 3.01
CA GLN A 32 15.14 0.26 2.83
C GLN A 32 16.23 0.69 1.82
N CYS A 33 15.90 1.63 0.94
CA CYS A 33 16.81 2.20 -0.06
C CYS A 33 17.42 3.55 0.36
N ASP A 34 17.37 3.90 1.66
CA ASP A 34 17.90 5.16 2.20
C ASP A 34 17.35 6.41 1.47
N GLY A 35 16.06 6.40 1.13
CA GLY A 35 15.41 7.48 0.40
C GLY A 35 15.60 7.44 -1.13
N ASN A 36 16.34 6.47 -1.68
CA ASN A 36 16.55 6.35 -3.12
C ASN A 36 15.33 5.73 -3.82
N VAL A 37 14.48 6.60 -4.37
CA VAL A 37 13.24 6.21 -5.08
C VAL A 37 13.51 5.33 -6.30
N SER A 38 14.60 5.56 -7.05
CA SER A 38 14.92 4.75 -8.23
C SER A 38 15.25 3.30 -7.85
N ARG A 39 15.99 3.10 -6.75
CA ARG A 39 16.28 1.76 -6.22
C ARG A 39 15.02 1.10 -5.65
N ALA A 40 14.19 1.85 -4.93
CA ALA A 40 12.93 1.35 -4.39
C ALA A 40 11.98 0.89 -5.51
N ALA A 41 11.88 1.67 -6.59
CA ALA A 41 11.09 1.32 -7.76
C ALA A 41 11.57 0.00 -8.39
N ALA A 42 12.89 -0.20 -8.50
CA ALA A 42 13.45 -1.46 -8.99
C ALA A 42 13.10 -2.66 -8.09
N LEU A 43 13.12 -2.50 -6.76
CA LEU A 43 12.70 -3.56 -5.82
C LEU A 43 11.22 -3.93 -5.94
N LEU A 44 10.38 -2.95 -6.28
CA LEU A 44 8.94 -3.13 -6.46
C LEU A 44 8.55 -3.54 -7.89
N GLU A 45 9.51 -3.69 -8.79
CA GLU A 45 9.30 -3.95 -10.22
C GLU A 45 8.42 -2.88 -10.90
N LEU A 46 8.62 -1.63 -10.50
CA LEU A 46 7.92 -0.45 -11.03
C LEU A 46 8.89 0.50 -11.71
N SER A 47 8.35 1.37 -12.57
CA SER A 47 9.09 2.56 -12.99
C SER A 47 9.11 3.60 -11.85
N PRO A 48 10.17 4.43 -11.74
CA PRO A 48 10.19 5.55 -10.78
C PRO A 48 8.97 6.48 -10.93
N SER A 49 8.53 6.72 -12.17
CA SER A 49 7.33 7.52 -12.45
C SER A 49 6.05 6.92 -11.85
N THR A 50 5.91 5.60 -11.82
CA THR A 50 4.76 4.92 -11.21
C THR A 50 4.77 5.09 -9.70
N VAL A 51 5.94 4.99 -9.06
CA VAL A 51 6.08 5.23 -7.62
C VAL A 51 5.67 6.65 -7.26
N TYR A 52 6.21 7.67 -7.94
CA TYR A 52 5.83 9.06 -7.69
C TYR A 52 4.34 9.33 -7.93
N ARG A 53 3.75 8.72 -8.96
CA ARG A 53 2.31 8.86 -9.23
C ARG A 53 1.47 8.28 -8.10
N ARG A 54 1.79 7.08 -7.62
CA ARG A 54 1.07 6.45 -6.50
C ARG A 54 1.21 7.24 -5.20
N LEU A 55 2.36 7.84 -4.92
CA LEU A 55 2.56 8.69 -3.74
C LEU A 55 1.62 9.91 -3.78
N ARG A 56 1.57 10.64 -4.89
CA ARG A 56 0.65 11.77 -5.07
C ARG A 56 -0.81 11.34 -4.95
N GLU A 57 -1.20 10.28 -5.66
CA GLU A 57 -2.57 9.76 -5.59
C GLU A 57 -2.95 9.31 -4.17
N ALA A 58 -1.98 8.89 -3.36
CA ALA A 58 -2.22 8.51 -1.97
C ALA A 58 -2.41 9.72 -1.06
N GLU A 59 -1.65 10.81 -1.27
CA GLU A 59 -1.84 12.08 -0.57
C GLU A 59 -3.23 12.67 -0.85
N GLU A 60 -3.66 12.69 -2.11
CA GLU A 60 -5.00 13.16 -2.53
C GLU A 60 -6.14 12.35 -1.90
N LYS A 61 -5.95 11.03 -1.77
CA LYS A 61 -6.94 10.13 -1.13
C LYS A 61 -6.97 10.26 0.39
N ALA A 62 -5.85 10.64 1.00
CA ALA A 62 -5.75 10.83 2.45
C ALA A 62 -6.35 12.18 2.90
N ASP A 63 -6.20 13.23 2.09
CA ASP A 63 -6.75 14.57 2.35
C ASP A 63 -8.27 14.66 2.08
N GLY A 64 -8.87 13.58 1.57
CA GLY A 64 -10.31 13.44 1.51
C GLY A 64 -10.99 14.36 0.52
N GLY A 65 -10.43 14.57 -0.69
CA GLY A 65 -11.17 15.04 -1.87
C GLY A 65 -12.17 16.18 -1.63
N GLY A 66 -11.84 17.12 -0.74
CA GLY A 66 -12.71 18.19 -0.28
C GLY A 66 -12.36 19.50 -0.95
N SER A 67 -12.53 19.58 -2.27
CA SER A 67 -12.66 20.86 -2.95
C SER A 67 -14.09 21.03 -3.43
N ASP A 68 -15.03 21.02 -2.48
CA ASP A 68 -16.28 21.78 -2.60
C ASP A 68 -16.01 23.13 -1.93
N ALA A 69 -15.36 24.03 -2.65
CA ALA A 69 -15.15 25.41 -2.25
C ALA A 69 -15.12 26.31 -3.50
N ALA A 70 -16.32 26.78 -3.86
CA ALA A 70 -16.63 27.96 -4.68
C ALA A 70 -16.05 28.01 -6.11
N GLU A 71 -16.91 27.78 -7.12
CA GLU A 71 -17.72 28.84 -7.77
C GLU A 71 -18.81 28.20 -8.65
#